data_AF-V4JVT5-F1
#
_entry.id   AF-V4JVT5-F1
#
_cell.length_a   1.000
_cell.length_b   1.000
_cell.length_c   1.000
_cell.angle_alpha   90.00
_cell.angle_beta   90.00
_cell.angle_gamma   90.00
#
_symmetry.space_group_name_H-M   'P 1'
#
loop_
_entity.id
_entity.type
_entity.pdbx_description
1 polymer ?
#
loop_
_entity_poly.entity_id
_entity_poly.type
_entity_poly.pdbx_seq_one_letter_code
_entity_poly.pdbx_strand_id
1 'polypeptide(L)'
;GLSSGRVRKSRRNANYLRMVRGWSFDSDSREGAVLKHWVETRFGLLARHHGGPLDGRDSDAYHHYLVEGSQGLYATNALEAQLDLLYTYCQYELARQYPDELHRSLYRGINRIDEHEVLERGGDGRYRVLLNNLNSFTSDRERADEFGDYILSARIPLTKVLFYNSLLPGMLKGEDEFVIIGGVYEVAISTY
;
A
#
# COMPACT_ATOMS: atom_id res chain seq x y z
N GLY A 1 9.75 -38.85 26.28
CA GLY A 1 8.92 -37.99 25.42
C GLY A 1 9.69 -36.73 25.12
N LEU A 2 10.18 -36.59 23.89
CA LEU A 2 10.86 -35.37 23.44
C LEU A 2 9.80 -34.46 22.85
N SER A 3 9.35 -33.49 23.63
CA SER A 3 8.49 -32.41 23.18
C SER A 3 9.12 -31.71 21.98
N SER A 4 8.41 -31.67 20.85
CA SER A 4 8.84 -30.96 19.65
C SER A 4 9.08 -29.49 20.01
N GLY A 5 10.34 -29.05 19.98
CA GLY A 5 10.67 -27.65 20.08
C GLY A 5 9.87 -26.86 19.05
N ARG A 6 9.20 -25.80 19.50
CA ARG A 6 8.45 -24.87 18.66
C ARG A 6 9.38 -24.40 17.53
N VAL A 7 9.19 -24.91 16.31
CA VAL A 7 10.00 -24.53 15.15
C VAL A 7 9.85 -23.03 14.99
N ARG A 8 10.91 -22.29 15.32
CA ARG A 8 10.97 -20.83 15.15
C ARG A 8 10.75 -20.58 13.66
N LYS A 9 9.59 -20.04 13.26
CA LYS A 9 9.21 -19.78 11.86
C LYS A 9 10.44 -19.23 11.12
N SER A 10 10.99 -20.03 10.21
CA SER A 10 12.28 -19.76 9.58
C SER A 10 12.27 -18.38 8.91
N ARG A 11 13.20 -17.50 9.32
CA ARG A 11 13.39 -16.17 8.71
C ARG A 11 13.77 -16.25 7.22
N ARG A 12 14.14 -17.43 6.71
CA ARG A 12 14.40 -17.69 5.27
C ARG A 12 13.19 -17.36 4.37
N ASN A 13 11.99 -17.22 4.95
CA ASN A 13 10.76 -16.88 4.24
C ASN A 13 10.41 -15.37 4.27
N ALA A 14 11.31 -14.51 4.76
CA ALA A 14 11.15 -13.05 4.68
C ALA A 14 11.61 -12.53 3.31
N ASN A 15 10.80 -12.80 2.29
CA ASN A 15 10.99 -12.35 0.91
C ASN A 15 9.86 -11.39 0.50
N TYR A 16 9.94 -10.82 -0.70
CA TYR A 16 8.95 -9.85 -1.18
C TYR A 16 7.52 -10.39 -1.17
N LEU A 17 7.29 -11.68 -1.56
CA LEU A 17 5.96 -12.29 -1.54
C LEU A 17 5.34 -12.30 -0.15
N ARG A 18 6.16 -12.50 0.89
CA ARG A 18 5.67 -12.41 2.27
C ARG A 18 5.26 -10.98 2.63
N MET A 19 6.02 -9.98 2.21
CA MET A 19 5.68 -8.57 2.48
C MET A 19 4.36 -8.20 1.82
N VAL A 20 4.23 -8.54 0.54
CA VAL A 20 3.02 -8.31 -0.25
C VAL A 20 1.80 -8.99 0.37
N ARG A 21 1.91 -10.26 0.77
CA ARG A 21 0.80 -10.96 1.45
C ARG A 21 0.47 -10.37 2.82
N GLY A 22 1.48 -9.91 3.55
CA GLY A 22 1.28 -9.24 4.83
C GLY A 22 0.52 -7.92 4.68
N TRP A 23 0.80 -7.16 3.61
CA TRP A 23 0.06 -5.95 3.27
C TRP A 23 -1.43 -6.20 3.09
N SER A 24 -1.80 -7.17 2.25
CA SER A 24 -3.21 -7.48 1.99
C SER A 24 -3.94 -8.04 3.22
N PHE A 25 -3.22 -8.55 4.22
CA PHE A 25 -3.82 -9.01 5.47
C PHE A 25 -3.98 -7.88 6.50
N ASP A 26 -2.93 -7.10 6.71
CA ASP A 26 -2.90 -6.00 7.66
C ASP A 26 -1.85 -4.97 7.25
N SER A 27 -2.32 -3.81 6.75
CA SER A 27 -1.46 -2.71 6.31
C SER A 27 -0.68 -2.04 7.45
N ASP A 28 -1.07 -2.29 8.70
CA ASP A 28 -0.41 -1.80 9.92
C ASP A 28 0.45 -2.87 10.61
N SER A 29 0.65 -4.02 9.95
CA SER A 29 1.62 -5.03 10.37
C SER A 29 3.07 -4.65 10.05
N ARG A 30 4.03 -5.39 10.60
CA ARG A 30 5.45 -5.28 10.25
C ARG A 30 5.75 -5.35 8.76
N GLU A 31 5.07 -6.24 8.04
CA GLU A 31 5.18 -6.33 6.60
C GLU A 31 4.74 -5.01 5.94
N GLY A 32 3.68 -4.38 6.44
CA GLY A 32 3.26 -3.03 6.05
C GLY A 32 4.26 -1.94 6.44
N ALA A 33 4.88 -2.02 7.62
CA ALA A 33 5.94 -1.10 8.03
C ALA A 33 7.12 -1.12 7.06
N VAL A 34 7.55 -2.32 6.64
CA VAL A 34 8.64 -2.50 5.66
C VAL A 34 8.29 -1.87 4.32
N LEU A 35 7.08 -2.05 3.81
CA LEU A 35 6.66 -1.50 2.52
C LEU A 35 6.52 0.02 2.56
N LYS A 36 5.90 0.58 3.62
CA LYS A 36 5.82 2.02 3.85
C LYS A 36 7.23 2.63 3.96
N HIS A 37 8.15 1.95 4.64
CA HIS A 37 9.54 2.41 4.77
C HIS A 37 10.31 2.35 3.43
N TRP A 38 10.06 1.32 2.62
CA TRP A 38 10.59 1.25 1.26
C TRP A 38 10.11 2.44 0.42
N VAL A 39 8.84 2.84 0.51
CA VAL A 39 8.36 4.04 -0.19
C VAL A 39 9.04 5.31 0.31
N GLU A 40 9.23 5.46 1.62
CA GLU A 40 9.96 6.61 2.19
C GLU A 40 11.37 6.75 1.62
N THR A 41 12.09 5.64 1.53
CA THR A 41 13.50 5.62 1.11
C THR A 41 13.68 5.81 -0.39
N ARG A 42 12.73 5.36 -1.23
CA ARG A 42 12.83 5.46 -2.70
C ARG A 42 12.21 6.73 -3.26
N PHE A 43 11.13 7.20 -2.66
CA PHE A 43 10.31 8.31 -3.17
C PHE A 43 10.30 9.54 -2.25
N GLY A 44 10.82 9.45 -1.04
CA GLY A 44 10.79 10.54 -0.07
C GLY A 44 9.41 10.85 0.52
N LEU A 45 8.42 9.99 0.28
CA LEU A 45 7.04 10.16 0.75
C LEU A 45 6.86 9.55 2.13
N LEU A 46 6.65 10.41 3.13
CA LEU A 46 6.48 10.01 4.54
C LEU A 46 5.19 9.23 4.76
N ALA A 47 5.28 8.14 5.54
CA ALA A 47 4.08 7.51 6.08
C ALA A 47 3.36 8.50 7.01
N ARG A 48 2.03 8.56 6.87
CA ARG A 48 1.12 9.38 7.69
C ARG A 48 0.39 8.54 8.73
N HIS A 49 0.30 7.22 8.52
CA HIS A 49 -0.40 6.31 9.41
C HIS A 49 0.27 4.92 9.46
N HIS A 50 0.43 4.39 10.68
CA HIS A 50 0.81 3.01 10.95
C HIS A 50 0.38 2.59 12.36
N GLY A 51 -0.78 1.92 12.49
CA GLY A 51 -1.37 1.58 13.78
C GLY A 51 -1.86 2.80 14.58
N GLY A 52 -1.92 3.96 13.91
CA GLY A 52 -2.23 5.27 14.46
C GLY A 52 -1.59 6.39 13.61
N PRO A 53 -2.00 7.66 13.81
CA PRO A 53 -1.39 8.81 13.14
C PRO A 53 0.11 8.93 13.44
N LEU A 54 0.89 9.29 12.42
CA LEU A 54 2.32 9.54 12.54
C LEU A 54 2.58 11.06 12.57
N ASP A 55 2.40 11.65 13.75
CA ASP A 55 2.38 13.11 13.99
C ASP A 55 3.79 13.75 14.08
N GLY A 56 4.74 13.26 13.28
CA GLY A 56 6.10 13.78 13.19
C GLY A 56 7.17 12.78 13.61
N ARG A 57 8.42 13.06 13.20
CA ARG A 57 9.55 12.12 13.30
C ARG A 57 10.03 11.85 14.73
N ASP A 58 9.75 12.77 15.64
CA ASP A 58 10.15 12.67 17.05
C ASP A 58 9.05 12.04 17.92
N SER A 59 7.95 11.57 17.31
CA SER A 59 6.86 10.92 18.04
C SER A 59 7.17 9.46 18.35
N ASP A 60 6.67 8.97 19.49
CA ASP A 60 6.77 7.55 19.87
C ASP A 60 6.13 6.64 18.81
N ALA A 61 5.05 7.07 18.17
CA ALA A 61 4.39 6.35 17.09
C ALA A 61 5.32 6.18 15.86
N TYR A 62 6.02 7.25 15.47
CA TYR A 62 6.98 7.17 14.37
C TYR A 62 8.19 6.30 14.72
N HIS A 63 8.70 6.41 15.95
CA HIS A 63 9.77 5.52 16.42
C HIS A 63 9.34 4.04 16.43
N HIS A 64 8.12 3.75 16.86
CA HIS A 64 7.58 2.39 16.84
C HIS A 64 7.51 1.83 15.42
N TYR A 65 6.93 2.58 14.49
CA TYR A 65 6.90 2.27 13.06
C TYR A 65 8.30 1.97 12.49
N LEU A 66 9.29 2.82 12.79
CA LEU A 66 10.67 2.62 12.33
C LEU A 66 11.31 1.35 12.92
N VAL A 67 11.08 1.08 14.21
CA VAL A 67 11.57 -0.15 14.87
C VAL A 67 10.95 -1.37 14.21
N GLU A 68 9.65 -1.34 13.92
CA GLU A 68 8.96 -2.46 13.30
C GLU A 68 9.47 -2.72 11.88
N GLY A 69 9.58 -1.67 11.04
CA GLY A 69 10.18 -1.76 9.71
C GLY A 69 11.61 -2.30 9.75
N SER A 70 12.44 -1.78 10.66
CA SER A 70 13.83 -2.24 10.86
C SER A 70 13.92 -3.72 11.25
N GLN A 71 13.05 -4.18 12.15
CA GLN A 71 12.98 -5.60 12.53
C GLN A 71 12.53 -6.50 11.38
N GLY A 72 11.67 -5.98 10.50
CA GLY A 72 11.22 -6.63 9.27
C GLY A 72 12.35 -6.80 8.26
N LEU A 73 13.21 -5.78 8.11
CA LEU A 73 14.37 -5.79 7.22
C LEU A 73 15.56 -6.60 7.76
N TYR A 74 15.70 -6.71 9.09
CA TYR A 74 16.86 -7.36 9.71
C TYR A 74 17.09 -8.80 9.21
N ALA A 75 18.33 -9.12 8.83
CA ALA A 75 18.73 -10.46 8.38
C ALA A 75 17.83 -11.03 7.26
N THR A 76 17.37 -10.18 6.35
CA THR A 76 16.66 -10.57 5.13
C THR A 76 17.62 -10.61 3.94
N ASN A 77 17.36 -11.46 2.95
CA ASN A 77 18.21 -11.62 1.77
C ASN A 77 18.01 -10.45 0.79
N ALA A 78 18.49 -9.24 1.14
CA ALA A 78 18.35 -8.03 0.33
C ALA A 78 16.88 -7.72 -0.05
N LEU A 79 15.98 -7.75 0.94
CA LEU A 79 14.53 -7.58 0.72
C LEU A 79 14.19 -6.29 -0.02
N GLU A 80 14.89 -5.21 0.30
CA GLU A 80 14.80 -3.92 -0.38
C GLU A 80 15.05 -4.01 -1.89
N ALA A 81 16.12 -4.70 -2.32
CA ALA A 81 16.40 -4.92 -3.73
C ALA A 81 15.35 -5.83 -4.40
N GLN A 82 14.74 -6.75 -3.65
CA GLN A 82 13.61 -7.55 -4.16
C GLN A 82 12.38 -6.68 -4.41
N LEU A 83 12.12 -5.68 -3.55
CA LEU A 83 11.02 -4.71 -3.74
C LEU A 83 11.32 -3.76 -4.91
N ASP A 84 12.58 -3.33 -5.08
CA ASP A 84 13.01 -2.56 -6.24
C ASP A 84 12.77 -3.34 -7.56
N LEU A 85 13.07 -4.64 -7.56
CA LEU A 85 12.78 -5.53 -8.69
C LEU A 85 11.27 -5.72 -8.91
N LEU A 86 10.50 -5.87 -7.84
CA LEU A 86 9.04 -5.99 -7.92
C LEU A 86 8.42 -4.76 -8.59
N TYR A 87 8.78 -3.57 -8.12
CA TYR A 87 8.32 -2.31 -8.71
C TYR A 87 8.72 -2.23 -10.18
N THR A 88 10.00 -2.50 -10.50
CA THR A 88 10.50 -2.44 -11.89
C THR A 88 9.76 -3.41 -12.81
N TYR A 89 9.50 -4.64 -12.34
CA TYR A 89 8.76 -5.64 -13.09
C TYR A 89 7.29 -5.24 -13.29
N CYS A 90 6.65 -4.68 -12.25
CA CYS A 90 5.29 -4.15 -12.36
C CYS A 90 5.22 -3.03 -13.41
N GLN A 91 6.17 -2.10 -13.41
CA GLN A 91 6.22 -1.02 -14.39
C GLN A 91 6.43 -1.54 -15.81
N TYR A 92 7.27 -2.56 -15.99
CA TYR A 92 7.45 -3.24 -17.28
C TYR A 92 6.15 -3.87 -17.79
N GLU A 93 5.43 -4.60 -16.93
CA GLU A 93 4.16 -5.24 -17.31
C GLU A 93 3.07 -4.22 -17.59
N LEU A 94 2.95 -3.15 -16.79
CA LEU A 94 2.00 -2.06 -17.05
C LEU A 94 2.25 -1.38 -18.39
N ALA A 95 3.51 -1.07 -18.73
CA ALA A 95 3.87 -0.47 -20.01
C ALA A 95 3.57 -1.39 -21.20
N ARG A 96 3.66 -2.71 -21.01
CA ARG A 96 3.29 -3.69 -22.05
C ARG A 96 1.79 -3.88 -22.21
N GLN A 97 1.05 -3.89 -21.11
CA GLN A 97 -0.40 -4.12 -21.09
C GLN A 97 -1.17 -2.86 -21.51
N TYR A 98 -0.64 -1.68 -21.17
CA TYR A 98 -1.31 -0.40 -21.36
C TYR A 98 -0.35 0.63 -21.99
N PRO A 99 0.12 0.41 -23.23
CA PRO A 99 1.18 1.23 -23.85
C PRO A 99 0.80 2.70 -24.06
N ASP A 100 -0.50 2.99 -24.23
CA ASP A 100 -1.01 4.33 -24.51
C ASP A 100 -1.70 4.99 -23.29
N GLU A 101 -1.64 4.35 -22.12
CA GLU A 101 -2.24 4.88 -20.90
C GLU A 101 -1.17 5.45 -19.96
N LEU A 102 -1.44 6.63 -19.42
CA LEU A 102 -0.60 7.23 -18.36
C LEU A 102 -1.24 7.08 -16.98
N HIS A 103 -2.57 6.91 -16.93
CA HIS A 103 -3.35 6.86 -15.70
C HIS A 103 -4.44 5.81 -15.81
N ARG A 104 -4.75 5.18 -14.69
CA ARG A 104 -5.87 4.24 -14.56
C ARG A 104 -6.86 4.75 -13.53
N SER A 105 -8.15 4.63 -13.83
CA SER A 105 -9.20 4.92 -12.85
C SER A 105 -9.31 3.77 -11.86
N LEU A 106 -9.11 4.04 -10.58
CA LEU A 106 -9.19 3.06 -9.50
C LEU A 106 -10.05 3.60 -8.36
N TYR A 107 -10.54 2.69 -7.53
CA TYR A 107 -11.52 2.96 -6.47
C TYR A 107 -11.02 2.49 -5.11
N ARG A 108 -11.47 3.16 -4.05
CA ARG A 108 -11.20 2.77 -2.67
C ARG A 108 -12.45 3.04 -1.83
N GLY A 109 -12.92 2.03 -1.10
CA GLY A 109 -13.94 2.21 -0.07
C GLY A 109 -13.35 2.94 1.14
N ILE A 110 -14.06 3.92 1.67
CA ILE A 110 -13.72 4.63 2.90
C ILE A 110 -14.97 4.80 3.76
N ASN A 111 -14.81 4.72 5.08
CA ASN A 111 -15.94 4.96 5.98
C ASN A 111 -16.24 6.45 6.09
N ARG A 112 -15.20 7.29 6.18
CA ARG A 112 -15.36 8.73 6.28
C ARG A 112 -14.22 9.48 5.62
N ILE A 113 -14.53 10.62 4.99
CA ILE A 113 -13.52 11.44 4.33
C ILE A 113 -12.56 12.14 5.30
N ASP A 114 -12.97 12.35 6.55
CA ASP A 114 -12.14 12.96 7.59
C ASP A 114 -11.05 12.02 8.14
N GLU A 115 -11.06 10.73 7.75
CA GLU A 115 -9.92 9.83 7.94
C GLU A 115 -8.73 10.20 7.02
N HIS A 116 -8.97 11.01 6.00
CA HIS A 116 -7.95 11.54 5.11
C HIS A 116 -7.70 13.03 5.38
N GLU A 117 -6.43 13.43 5.25
CA GLU A 117 -6.05 14.83 5.33
C GLU A 117 -6.51 15.55 4.05
N VAL A 118 -7.63 16.29 4.14
CA VAL A 118 -8.22 17.06 3.04
C VAL A 118 -7.48 18.39 2.90
N LEU A 119 -6.73 18.54 1.81
CA LEU A 119 -5.96 19.74 1.49
C LEU A 119 -6.82 20.81 0.81
N GLU A 120 -7.77 20.39 -0.03
CA GLU A 120 -8.65 21.29 -0.77
C GLU A 120 -10.00 20.62 -1.03
N ARG A 121 -11.10 21.38 -0.88
CA ARG A 121 -12.44 20.97 -1.29
C ARG A 121 -12.80 21.72 -2.58
N GLY A 122 -12.86 20.99 -3.69
CA GLY A 122 -13.25 21.52 -4.99
C GLY A 122 -14.77 21.53 -5.20
N GLY A 123 -15.20 22.01 -6.36
CA GLY A 123 -16.59 21.88 -6.81
C GLY A 123 -16.94 20.46 -7.27
N ASP A 124 -18.23 20.13 -7.24
CA ASP A 124 -18.80 18.88 -7.77
C ASP A 124 -18.30 17.60 -7.08
N GLY A 125 -18.07 17.64 -5.76
CA GLY A 125 -17.64 16.45 -5.01
C GLY A 125 -16.20 16.01 -5.27
N ARG A 126 -15.37 16.91 -5.82
CA ARG A 126 -13.93 16.71 -5.98
C ARG A 126 -13.15 17.23 -4.79
N TYR A 127 -12.11 16.51 -4.41
CA TYR A 127 -11.26 16.83 -3.27
C TYR A 127 -9.80 16.62 -3.65
N ARG A 128 -8.91 17.41 -3.04
CA ARG A 128 -7.49 17.08 -2.99
C ARG A 128 -7.18 16.54 -1.62
N VAL A 129 -6.73 15.30 -1.57
CA VAL A 129 -6.43 14.59 -0.33
C VAL A 129 -4.97 14.18 -0.30
N LEU A 130 -4.37 14.23 0.88
CA LEU A 130 -3.09 13.60 1.13
C LEU A 130 -3.35 12.17 1.62
N LEU A 131 -3.01 11.20 0.77
CA LEU A 131 -3.06 9.79 1.11
C LEU A 131 -1.81 9.40 1.91
N ASN A 132 -1.92 8.31 2.69
CA ASN A 132 -0.74 7.67 3.28
C ASN A 132 0.26 7.30 2.17
N ASN A 133 1.54 7.09 2.46
CA ASN A 133 2.52 6.86 1.40
C ASN A 133 2.31 5.54 0.61
N LEU A 134 1.48 4.63 1.12
CA LEU A 134 1.06 3.42 0.45
C LEU A 134 -0.42 3.13 0.76
N ASN A 135 -1.20 2.77 -0.26
CA ASN A 135 -2.66 2.60 -0.13
C ASN A 135 -3.14 1.47 -1.02
N SER A 136 -4.19 0.78 -0.59
CA SER A 136 -4.90 -0.19 -1.43
C SER A 136 -6.03 0.48 -2.21
N PHE A 137 -6.10 0.18 -3.49
CA PHE A 137 -7.18 0.53 -4.40
C PHE A 137 -7.62 -0.74 -5.13
N THR A 138 -8.76 -0.69 -5.82
CA THR A 138 -9.23 -1.76 -6.69
C THR A 138 -9.65 -1.19 -8.04
N SER A 139 -9.57 -1.99 -9.11
CA SER A 139 -10.15 -1.62 -10.40
C SER A 139 -11.66 -1.87 -10.49
N ASP A 140 -12.23 -2.56 -9.51
CA ASP A 140 -13.65 -2.87 -9.45
C ASP A 140 -14.36 -1.91 -8.47
N ARG A 141 -15.30 -1.13 -9.00
CA ARG A 141 -16.08 -0.18 -8.18
C ARG A 141 -17.03 -0.92 -7.23
N GLU A 142 -17.60 -2.04 -7.63
CA GLU A 142 -18.48 -2.84 -6.78
C GLU A 142 -17.69 -3.47 -5.64
N ARG A 143 -16.45 -3.89 -5.89
CA ARG A 143 -15.56 -4.36 -4.81
C ARG A 143 -15.25 -3.25 -3.81
N ALA A 144 -15.06 -2.01 -4.24
CA ALA A 144 -14.82 -0.88 -3.33
C ALA A 144 -16.00 -0.63 -2.38
N ASP A 145 -17.22 -1.04 -2.76
CA ASP A 145 -18.43 -0.89 -1.96
C ASP A 145 -18.42 -1.73 -0.68
N GLU A 146 -17.78 -2.90 -0.74
CA GLU A 146 -17.64 -3.79 0.40
C GLU A 146 -16.85 -3.18 1.58
N PHE A 147 -16.16 -2.04 1.37
CA PHE A 147 -15.19 -1.48 2.33
C PHE A 147 -15.54 -0.09 2.88
N GLY A 148 -16.78 0.42 2.70
CA GLY A 148 -17.24 1.63 3.41
C GLY A 148 -18.44 2.35 2.80
N ASP A 149 -18.86 3.43 3.48
CA ASP A 149 -20.04 4.24 3.11
C ASP A 149 -19.81 5.13 1.87
N TYR A 150 -18.55 5.37 1.51
CA TYR A 150 -18.18 6.23 0.39
C TYR A 150 -17.17 5.54 -0.52
N ILE A 151 -17.29 5.81 -1.83
CA ILE A 151 -16.29 5.41 -2.81
C ILE A 151 -15.46 6.62 -3.20
N LEU A 152 -14.16 6.53 -2.93
CA LEU A 152 -13.15 7.42 -3.43
C LEU A 152 -12.69 6.92 -4.81
N SER A 153 -12.90 7.74 -5.85
CA SER A 153 -12.47 7.46 -7.23
C SER A 153 -11.27 8.34 -7.58
N ALA A 154 -10.21 7.75 -8.12
CA ALA A 154 -8.98 8.48 -8.46
C ALA A 154 -8.41 8.03 -9.81
N ARG A 155 -7.84 8.98 -10.56
CA ARG A 155 -7.00 8.67 -11.73
C ARG A 155 -5.55 8.51 -11.27
N ILE A 156 -5.12 7.27 -11.09
CA ILE A 156 -3.81 6.93 -10.56
C ILE A 156 -2.79 6.88 -11.71
N PRO A 157 -1.68 7.65 -11.67
CA PRO A 157 -0.60 7.49 -12.63
C PRO A 157 -0.05 6.07 -12.57
N LEU A 158 0.20 5.42 -13.72
CA LEU A 158 0.72 4.05 -13.74
C LEU A 158 2.07 3.92 -13.01
N THR A 159 2.88 4.98 -13.05
CA THR A 159 4.16 5.08 -12.33
C THR A 159 4.02 5.09 -10.81
N LYS A 160 2.80 5.32 -10.28
CA LYS A 160 2.52 5.24 -8.84
C LYS A 160 1.96 3.89 -8.42
N VAL A 161 1.82 2.92 -9.33
CA VAL A 161 1.44 1.55 -8.98
C VAL A 161 2.70 0.81 -8.50
N LEU A 162 2.70 0.37 -7.24
CA LEU A 162 3.78 -0.45 -6.68
C LEU A 162 3.73 -1.88 -7.26
N PHE A 163 2.57 -2.52 -7.09
CA PHE A 163 2.21 -3.84 -7.65
C PHE A 163 0.69 -4.00 -7.64
N TYR A 164 0.20 -5.07 -8.27
CA TYR A 164 -1.20 -5.47 -8.24
C TYR A 164 -1.34 -6.99 -8.10
N ASN A 165 -2.42 -7.46 -7.48
CA ASN A 165 -2.50 -8.86 -7.03
C ASN A 165 -2.45 -9.87 -8.19
N SER A 166 -3.06 -9.56 -9.34
CA SER A 166 -3.06 -10.45 -10.50
C SER A 166 -1.70 -10.56 -11.21
N LEU A 167 -0.73 -9.68 -10.90
CA LEU A 167 0.65 -9.78 -11.39
C LEU A 167 1.41 -10.94 -10.73
N LEU A 168 1.09 -11.27 -9.48
CA LEU A 168 1.96 -12.09 -8.63
C LEU A 168 1.40 -13.50 -8.39
N PRO A 169 2.26 -14.53 -8.39
CA PRO A 169 1.82 -15.91 -8.17
C PRO A 169 1.36 -16.13 -6.72
N GLY A 170 0.22 -16.81 -6.56
CA GLY A 170 -0.29 -17.21 -5.25
C GLY A 170 -0.77 -16.04 -4.39
N MET A 171 -1.21 -14.95 -5.02
CA MET A 171 -2.05 -13.93 -4.41
C MET A 171 -3.52 -14.36 -4.39
N LEU A 172 -4.29 -13.82 -3.45
CA LEU A 172 -5.73 -14.04 -3.38
C LEU A 172 -6.38 -13.53 -4.68
N LYS A 173 -7.05 -14.43 -5.40
CA LYS A 173 -7.77 -14.10 -6.62
C LYS A 173 -9.17 -13.65 -6.21
N GLY A 174 -9.45 -12.35 -6.33
CA GLY A 174 -10.80 -11.83 -6.07
C GLY A 174 -10.87 -10.33 -5.81
N GLU A 175 -9.82 -9.73 -5.23
CA GLU A 175 -9.89 -8.32 -4.78
C GLU A 175 -9.51 -7.31 -5.89
N ASP A 176 -8.88 -7.78 -6.98
CA ASP A 176 -8.27 -6.93 -8.02
C ASP A 176 -7.53 -5.72 -7.43
N GLU A 177 -6.82 -5.97 -6.33
CA GLU A 177 -6.15 -4.97 -5.53
C GLU A 177 -4.93 -4.42 -6.27
N PHE A 178 -4.82 -3.10 -6.25
CA PHE A 178 -3.68 -2.31 -6.67
C PHE A 178 -3.10 -1.63 -5.44
N VAL A 179 -1.81 -1.82 -5.21
CA VAL A 179 -1.10 -1.13 -4.14
C VAL A 179 -0.42 0.09 -4.73
N ILE A 180 -0.83 1.27 -4.24
CA ILE A 180 -0.57 2.57 -4.84
C ILE A 180 0.31 3.42 -3.93
N ILE A 181 1.41 3.91 -4.50
CA ILE A 181 2.27 4.93 -3.90
C ILE A 181 1.46 6.21 -3.72
N GLY A 182 1.45 6.72 -2.50
CA GLY A 182 0.60 7.81 -2.05
C GLY A 182 1.03 9.21 -2.45
N GLY A 183 0.85 10.13 -1.50
CA GLY A 183 1.01 11.56 -1.68
C GLY A 183 -0.31 12.24 -2.01
N VAL A 184 -0.23 13.39 -2.68
CA VAL A 184 -1.40 14.21 -3.00
C VAL A 184 -2.12 13.65 -4.23
N TYR A 185 -3.42 13.49 -4.13
CA TYR A 185 -4.31 13.06 -5.20
C TYR A 185 -5.55 13.94 -5.29
N GLU A 186 -5.97 14.21 -6.54
CA GLU A 186 -7.34 14.62 -6.80
C GLU A 186 -8.24 13.39 -6.83
N VAL A 187 -9.36 13.45 -6.11
CA VAL A 187 -10.30 12.35 -5.95
C VAL A 187 -11.72 12.87 -6.12
N ALA A 188 -12.60 12.05 -6.65
CA ALA A 188 -14.04 12.28 -6.64
C ALA A 188 -14.68 11.35 -5.61
N ILE A 189 -15.58 11.87 -4.79
CA ILE A 189 -16.31 11.09 -3.79
C ILE A 189 -17.74 10.93 -4.27
N SER A 190 -18.20 9.68 -4.29
CA SER A 190 -19.60 9.34 -4.50
C SER A 190 -20.12 8.53 -3.32
N THR A 191 -21.33 8.85 -2.86
CA THR A 191 -22.14 7.95 -2.03
C THR A 191 -22.88 6.96 -2.93
N TYR A 192 -23.46 5.95 -2.32
CA TYR A 192 -24.61 5.24 -2.91
C TYR A 192 -25.81 6.16 -3.08
#